data_AF-A0A086D6L7-F1
#
_entry.id   AF-A0A086D6L7-F1
#
_cell.length_a   1.000
_cell.length_b   1.000
_cell.length_c   1.000
_cell.angle_alpha   90.00
_cell.angle_beta   90.00
_cell.angle_gamma   90.00
#
_symmetry.space_group_name_H-M   'P 1'
#
loop_
_entity.id
_entity.type
_entity.pdbx_description
1 polymer ?
#
loop_
_entity_poly.entity_id
_entity_poly.type
_entity_poly.pdbx_seq_one_letter_code
_entity_poly.pdbx_strand_id
1 'polypeptide(L)'
;MSASQRPSPISASVDFDAQGVQHGFLKLPISVDESAWGAVMIPITVVANGEGPTALLTGGNHGDEYEGITALMKLANSLKAGDVHGRVIIVPMMNVPAAEAGKRTSPLDGGNLNRSFPGDPDGSVTSQIADYFTRVLVPMCDVALDLHSGGRTLDIVPFAAAHRLDDLEQERASLGGAVAFGAPYAMMMFELDATRLYDTAVESQGKTFVTTELGGGGTSTPASLAISERGVRNFLIHYGLIDGELESADEPMIYVDMPDASCYVQSEHAGLLELTVSLGEMVKQGDVLARIYDMTRTGADPVEYRAQRDGVLIARRFPAKVGMGDTIAVVAEVVQSLERA
;
A
#
# COMPACT_ATOMS: atom_id res chain seq x y z
N MET A 1 -2.67 -36.45 -7.27
CA MET A 1 -3.91 -35.70 -7.54
C MET A 1 -3.93 -34.58 -6.52
N SER A 2 -3.68 -33.34 -6.93
CA SER A 2 -3.84 -32.19 -6.02
C SER A 2 -5.31 -32.15 -5.62
N ALA A 3 -5.62 -32.27 -4.33
CA ALA A 3 -6.98 -32.06 -3.87
C ALA A 3 -7.36 -30.62 -4.25
N SER A 4 -8.41 -30.44 -5.06
CA SER A 4 -8.87 -29.09 -5.38
C SER A 4 -9.20 -28.38 -4.07
N GLN A 5 -8.55 -27.25 -3.80
CA GLN A 5 -8.86 -26.42 -2.64
C GLN A 5 -10.37 -26.14 -2.59
N ARG A 6 -10.94 -26.11 -1.38
CA ARG A 6 -12.36 -25.80 -1.23
C ARG A 6 -12.68 -24.37 -1.72
N PRO A 7 -13.95 -24.07 -2.04
CA PRO A 7 -14.37 -22.69 -2.26
C PRO A 7 -14.08 -21.82 -1.04
N SER A 8 -13.74 -20.55 -1.28
CA SER A 8 -13.57 -19.58 -0.20
C SER A 8 -14.83 -19.52 0.68
N PRO A 9 -14.69 -19.42 2.02
CA PRO A 9 -15.85 -19.27 2.91
C PRO A 9 -16.53 -17.90 2.80
N ILE A 10 -15.91 -16.94 2.12
CA ILE A 10 -16.44 -15.59 1.97
C ILE A 10 -17.58 -15.57 0.97
N SER A 11 -18.68 -14.92 1.33
CA SER A 11 -19.80 -14.61 0.43
C SER A 11 -19.97 -13.10 0.25
N ALA A 12 -20.03 -12.63 -0.99
CA ALA A 12 -20.34 -11.22 -1.29
C ALA A 12 -21.84 -10.95 -1.21
N SER A 13 -22.23 -9.78 -0.71
CA SER A 13 -23.62 -9.28 -0.75
C SER A 13 -23.91 -8.40 -1.97
N VAL A 14 -22.92 -8.17 -2.83
CA VAL A 14 -23.02 -7.43 -4.09
C VAL A 14 -23.00 -8.42 -5.26
N ASP A 15 -23.63 -8.05 -6.36
CA ASP A 15 -23.53 -8.76 -7.64
C ASP A 15 -22.48 -8.07 -8.50
N PHE A 16 -21.34 -8.73 -8.74
CA PHE A 16 -20.23 -8.12 -9.47
C PHE A 16 -20.58 -7.81 -10.93
N ASP A 17 -21.58 -8.47 -11.51
CA ASP A 17 -21.95 -8.32 -12.93
C ASP A 17 -23.10 -7.33 -13.14
N ALA A 18 -23.76 -6.91 -12.06
CA ALA A 18 -24.85 -5.94 -12.13
C ALA A 18 -24.34 -4.51 -12.38
N GLN A 19 -25.05 -3.80 -13.26
CA GLN A 19 -24.82 -2.39 -13.58
C GLN A 19 -25.33 -1.48 -12.44
N GLY A 20 -24.80 -0.26 -12.37
CA GLY A 20 -25.17 0.73 -11.36
C GLY A 20 -24.16 0.81 -10.21
N VAL A 21 -24.62 1.32 -9.07
CA VAL A 21 -23.82 1.46 -7.84
C VAL A 21 -24.38 0.50 -6.80
N GLN A 22 -23.52 -0.32 -6.22
CA GLN A 22 -23.86 -1.26 -5.16
C GLN A 22 -22.92 -1.08 -3.97
N HIS A 23 -23.48 -0.95 -2.77
CA HIS A 23 -22.73 -0.96 -1.52
C HIS A 23 -23.09 -2.21 -0.72
N GLY A 24 -22.09 -2.90 -0.19
CA GLY A 24 -22.33 -4.14 0.53
C GLY A 24 -21.09 -4.61 1.27
N PHE A 25 -21.03 -5.93 1.48
CA PHE A 25 -19.98 -6.57 2.26
C PHE A 25 -19.49 -7.87 1.63
N LEU A 26 -18.22 -8.17 1.82
CA LEU A 26 -17.71 -9.53 1.79
C LEU A 26 -17.84 -10.09 3.20
N LYS A 27 -18.72 -11.08 3.37
CA LYS A 27 -19.01 -11.70 4.66
C LYS A 27 -18.12 -12.91 4.85
N LEU A 28 -17.19 -12.85 5.81
CA LEU A 28 -16.35 -13.96 6.23
C LEU A 28 -16.86 -14.53 7.56
N PRO A 29 -17.45 -15.74 7.61
CA PRO A 29 -17.88 -16.35 8.86
C PRO A 29 -16.71 -16.55 9.83
N ILE A 30 -16.91 -16.17 11.09
CA ILE A 30 -15.98 -16.44 12.19
C ILE A 30 -16.74 -17.02 13.38
N SER A 31 -16.07 -17.87 14.16
CA SER A 31 -16.63 -18.41 15.40
C SER A 31 -15.65 -18.08 16.52
N VAL A 32 -16.02 -17.11 17.35
CA VAL A 32 -15.20 -16.58 18.44
C VAL A 32 -16.00 -16.55 19.73
N ASP A 33 -15.34 -16.39 20.88
CA ASP A 33 -15.98 -16.41 22.19
C ASP A 33 -17.09 -15.37 22.33
N GLU A 34 -16.91 -14.19 21.72
CA GLU A 34 -17.89 -13.11 21.70
C GLU A 34 -19.09 -13.39 20.77
N SER A 35 -18.92 -14.26 19.77
CA SER A 35 -19.95 -14.58 18.78
C SER A 35 -19.70 -15.91 18.07
N ALA A 36 -20.40 -16.96 18.51
CA ALA A 36 -20.27 -18.31 17.94
C ALA A 36 -20.67 -18.41 16.46
N TRP A 37 -21.54 -17.52 15.97
CA TRP A 37 -21.98 -17.41 14.57
C TRP A 37 -21.75 -16.00 14.01
N GLY A 38 -20.58 -15.45 14.32
CA GLY A 38 -20.16 -14.13 13.86
C GLY A 38 -19.70 -14.12 12.41
N ALA A 39 -19.38 -12.91 11.94
CA ALA A 39 -18.69 -12.71 10.68
C ALA A 39 -17.86 -11.42 10.72
N VAL A 40 -16.73 -11.41 10.02
CA VAL A 40 -16.08 -10.17 9.60
C VAL A 40 -16.84 -9.66 8.37
N MET A 41 -17.30 -8.41 8.43
CA MET A 41 -18.07 -7.77 7.36
C MET A 41 -17.16 -6.76 6.64
N ILE A 42 -16.52 -7.18 5.55
CA ILE A 42 -15.55 -6.35 4.81
C ILE A 42 -16.30 -5.43 3.86
N PRO A 43 -16.31 -4.09 4.04
CA PRO A 43 -17.03 -3.18 3.17
C PRO A 43 -16.51 -3.23 1.73
N ILE A 44 -17.44 -3.30 0.78
CA ILE A 44 -17.13 -3.29 -0.65
C ILE A 44 -18.16 -2.42 -1.39
N THR A 45 -17.70 -1.71 -2.39
CA THR A 45 -18.57 -1.01 -3.35
C THR A 45 -18.21 -1.46 -4.76
N VAL A 46 -19.23 -1.70 -5.59
CA VAL A 46 -19.07 -2.00 -7.01
C VAL A 46 -19.82 -0.94 -7.78
N VAL A 47 -19.12 -0.24 -8.68
CA VAL A 47 -19.71 0.69 -9.64
C VAL A 47 -19.44 0.17 -11.03
N ALA A 48 -20.48 -0.10 -11.81
CA ALA A 48 -20.35 -0.63 -13.16
C ALA A 48 -21.30 0.09 -14.13
N ASN A 49 -20.79 0.42 -15.31
CA ASN A 49 -21.57 1.01 -16.38
C ASN A 49 -20.90 0.77 -17.74
N GLY A 50 -21.66 0.21 -18.67
CA GLY A 50 -21.20 -0.03 -20.04
C GLY A 50 -20.12 -1.11 -20.15
N GLU A 51 -19.34 -1.03 -21.23
CA GLU A 51 -18.18 -1.89 -21.48
C GLU A 51 -16.89 -1.14 -21.19
N GLY A 52 -15.88 -1.84 -20.68
CA GLY A 52 -14.59 -1.24 -20.31
C GLY A 52 -13.81 -2.15 -19.36
N PRO A 53 -12.62 -1.71 -18.92
CA PRO A 53 -11.80 -2.48 -18.00
C PRO A 53 -12.45 -2.57 -16.61
N THR A 54 -11.93 -3.49 -15.79
CA THR A 54 -12.24 -3.56 -14.35
C THR A 54 -11.05 -3.09 -13.52
N ALA A 55 -11.21 -2.07 -12.69
CA ALA A 55 -10.26 -1.73 -11.62
C ALA A 55 -10.63 -2.38 -10.29
N LEU A 56 -9.61 -2.88 -9.58
CA LEU A 56 -9.69 -3.25 -8.18
C LEU A 56 -8.88 -2.26 -7.34
N LEU A 57 -9.58 -1.43 -6.56
CA LEU A 57 -8.97 -0.42 -5.69
C LEU A 57 -9.03 -0.91 -4.25
N THR A 58 -7.86 -1.03 -3.62
CA THR A 58 -7.71 -1.53 -2.27
C THR A 58 -6.98 -0.55 -1.36
N GLY A 59 -7.41 -0.53 -0.11
CA GLY A 59 -6.73 0.16 0.98
C GLY A 59 -6.88 -0.65 2.26
N GLY A 60 -6.21 -0.23 3.32
CA GLY A 60 -6.31 -0.90 4.61
C GLY A 60 -5.85 -2.37 4.56
N ASN A 61 -4.86 -2.67 3.70
CA ASN A 61 -4.11 -3.92 3.76
C ASN A 61 -3.50 -4.08 5.16
N HIS A 62 -2.91 -2.98 5.65
CA HIS A 62 -2.62 -2.74 7.05
C HIS A 62 -3.61 -1.73 7.64
N GLY A 63 -4.03 -1.93 8.88
CA GLY A 63 -5.12 -1.17 9.48
C GLY A 63 -4.78 0.21 10.04
N ASP A 64 -3.51 0.58 10.06
CA ASP A 64 -3.02 1.86 10.58
C ASP A 64 -2.50 2.80 9.48
N GLU A 65 -2.93 2.59 8.24
CA GLU A 65 -2.55 3.34 7.04
C GLU A 65 -3.81 4.02 6.46
N TYR A 66 -3.98 5.32 6.71
CA TYR A 66 -5.29 5.98 6.65
C TYR A 66 -5.58 6.74 5.35
N GLU A 67 -4.55 7.11 4.59
CA GLU A 67 -4.70 7.81 3.30
C GLU A 67 -5.59 7.01 2.34
N GLY A 68 -5.24 5.76 2.08
CA GLY A 68 -5.96 4.87 1.17
C GLY A 68 -7.39 4.60 1.65
N ILE A 69 -7.57 4.25 2.93
CA ILE A 69 -8.89 4.01 3.52
C ILE A 69 -9.79 5.24 3.31
N THR A 70 -9.29 6.43 3.61
CA THR A 70 -10.09 7.66 3.53
C THR A 70 -10.43 8.03 2.09
N ALA A 71 -9.46 7.98 1.17
CA ALA A 71 -9.66 8.30 -0.24
C ALA A 71 -10.69 7.35 -0.89
N LEU A 72 -10.57 6.04 -0.61
CA LEU A 72 -11.50 5.04 -1.15
C LEU A 72 -12.88 5.11 -0.51
N MET A 73 -13.00 5.43 0.78
CA MET A 73 -14.29 5.69 1.42
C MET A 73 -14.99 6.91 0.79
N LYS A 74 -14.25 7.97 0.47
CA LYS A 74 -14.81 9.13 -0.23
C LYS A 74 -15.26 8.76 -1.64
N LEU A 75 -14.40 8.10 -2.41
CA LEU A 75 -14.71 7.64 -3.76
C LEU A 75 -15.94 6.75 -3.79
N ALA A 76 -16.03 5.75 -2.89
CA ALA A 76 -17.18 4.86 -2.80
C ALA A 76 -18.50 5.60 -2.59
N ASN A 77 -18.49 6.72 -1.86
CA ASN A 77 -19.69 7.53 -1.61
C ASN A 77 -20.01 8.54 -2.73
N SER A 78 -19.05 8.87 -3.60
CA SER A 78 -19.22 9.94 -4.60
C SER A 78 -19.26 9.45 -6.04
N LEU A 79 -18.64 8.31 -6.35
CA LEU A 79 -18.54 7.77 -7.72
C LEU A 79 -19.92 7.33 -8.21
N LYS A 80 -20.35 7.87 -9.35
CA LYS A 80 -21.64 7.53 -9.95
C LYS A 80 -21.43 6.60 -11.12
N ALA A 81 -22.36 5.67 -11.32
CA ALA A 81 -22.31 4.75 -12.45
C ALA A 81 -22.22 5.47 -13.81
N GLY A 82 -22.93 6.60 -13.99
CA GLY A 82 -22.90 7.36 -15.24
C GLY A 82 -21.54 7.98 -15.60
N ASP A 83 -20.59 8.03 -14.66
CA ASP A 83 -19.24 8.55 -14.89
C ASP A 83 -18.23 7.43 -15.23
N VAL A 84 -18.66 6.16 -15.16
CA VAL A 84 -17.79 4.98 -15.30
C VAL A 84 -17.96 4.32 -16.68
N HIS A 85 -16.84 3.85 -17.25
CA HIS A 85 -16.77 3.00 -18.45
C HIS A 85 -16.12 1.66 -18.07
N GLY A 86 -16.94 0.62 -17.88
CA GLY A 86 -16.49 -0.68 -17.35
C GLY A 86 -16.90 -0.85 -15.89
N ARG A 87 -15.95 -1.19 -15.00
CA ARG A 87 -16.25 -1.53 -13.60
C ARG A 87 -15.15 -1.08 -12.62
N VAL A 88 -15.56 -0.53 -11.49
CA VAL A 88 -14.67 -0.18 -10.38
C VAL A 88 -15.13 -0.93 -9.13
N ILE A 89 -14.26 -1.80 -8.62
CA ILE A 89 -14.44 -2.54 -7.37
C ILE A 89 -13.59 -1.84 -6.31
N ILE A 90 -14.24 -1.34 -5.26
CA ILE A 90 -13.61 -0.53 -4.21
C ILE A 90 -13.70 -1.28 -2.88
N VAL A 91 -12.55 -1.63 -2.31
CA VAL A 91 -12.45 -2.21 -0.95
C VAL A 91 -11.57 -1.29 -0.10
N PRO A 92 -12.16 -0.32 0.63
CA PRO A 92 -11.39 0.69 1.35
C PRO A 92 -10.52 0.12 2.47
N MET A 93 -10.89 -1.04 3.02
CA MET A 93 -10.20 -1.71 4.12
C MET A 93 -10.24 -3.23 3.93
N MET A 94 -9.17 -3.79 3.35
CA MET A 94 -9.06 -5.23 3.13
C MET A 94 -9.03 -6.00 4.46
N ASN A 95 -8.20 -5.54 5.40
CA ASN A 95 -8.02 -6.15 6.71
C ASN A 95 -8.84 -5.41 7.77
N VAL A 96 -10.17 -5.52 7.70
CA VAL A 96 -11.09 -4.84 8.63
C VAL A 96 -10.73 -5.02 10.11
N PRO A 97 -10.40 -6.23 10.61
CA PRO A 97 -10.02 -6.40 12.01
C PRO A 97 -8.79 -5.57 12.41
N ALA A 98 -7.82 -5.43 11.49
CA ALA A 98 -6.64 -4.58 11.72
C ALA A 98 -7.03 -3.09 11.69
N ALA A 99 -7.88 -2.68 10.75
CA ALA A 99 -8.33 -1.30 10.59
C ALA A 99 -9.13 -0.81 11.81
N GLU A 100 -10.08 -1.61 12.31
CA GLU A 100 -10.83 -1.33 13.53
C GLU A 100 -9.91 -1.20 14.76
N ALA A 101 -8.82 -1.96 14.79
CA ALA A 101 -7.86 -1.92 15.88
C ALA A 101 -6.82 -0.79 15.74
N GLY A 102 -6.73 -0.11 14.59
CA GLY A 102 -5.67 0.85 14.29
C GLY A 102 -4.27 0.23 14.41
N LYS A 103 -4.11 -0.96 13.83
CA LYS A 103 -2.87 -1.75 13.87
C LYS A 103 -2.49 -2.26 12.48
N ARG A 104 -1.18 -2.49 12.30
CA ARG A 104 -0.66 -3.13 11.10
C ARG A 104 -1.22 -4.53 10.86
N THR A 105 -1.40 -5.32 11.92
CA THR A 105 -1.81 -6.73 11.84
C THR A 105 -3.16 -6.97 12.52
N SER A 106 -3.85 -8.01 12.05
CA SER A 106 -5.14 -8.44 12.59
C SER A 106 -5.00 -8.89 14.05
N PRO A 107 -5.84 -8.40 14.98
CA PRO A 107 -5.84 -8.86 16.36
C PRO A 107 -6.45 -10.26 16.53
N LEU A 108 -7.17 -10.79 15.53
CA LEU A 108 -7.83 -12.10 15.62
C LEU A 108 -6.85 -13.26 15.53
N ASP A 109 -5.78 -13.09 14.77
CA ASP A 109 -4.80 -14.14 14.46
C ASP A 109 -3.35 -13.64 14.38
N GLY A 110 -3.11 -12.34 14.61
CA GLY A 110 -1.79 -11.72 14.44
C GLY A 110 -1.37 -11.55 12.98
N GLY A 111 -2.27 -11.82 12.02
CA GLY A 111 -1.95 -11.89 10.60
C GLY A 111 -1.56 -10.54 10.01
N ASN A 112 -0.40 -10.51 9.34
CA ASN A 112 -0.07 -9.47 8.37
C ASN A 112 -0.65 -9.89 7.00
N LEU A 113 -1.68 -9.17 6.52
CA LEU A 113 -2.35 -9.52 5.28
C LEU A 113 -1.39 -9.51 4.09
N ASN A 114 -0.52 -8.50 4.00
CA ASN A 114 0.52 -8.41 2.98
C ASN A 114 1.65 -9.44 3.13
N ARG A 115 1.51 -10.44 4.01
CA ARG A 115 2.41 -11.62 4.10
C ARG A 115 1.64 -12.94 4.06
N SER A 116 0.35 -12.86 3.70
CA SER A 116 -0.59 -13.98 3.76
C SER A 116 -1.05 -14.46 2.37
N PHE A 117 -0.62 -13.80 1.29
CA PHE A 117 -0.94 -14.20 -0.08
C PHE A 117 -0.12 -15.42 -0.53
N PRO A 118 -0.65 -16.31 -1.39
CA PRO A 118 -1.97 -16.28 -2.06
C PRO A 118 -3.17 -16.67 -1.17
N GLY A 119 -2.95 -16.92 0.12
CA GLY A 119 -3.98 -17.31 1.06
C GLY A 119 -4.31 -18.80 1.09
N ASP A 120 -5.18 -19.16 2.02
CA ASP A 120 -5.71 -20.50 2.21
C ASP A 120 -7.18 -20.40 2.69
N PRO A 121 -8.16 -20.99 1.98
CA PRO A 121 -9.55 -20.98 2.44
C PRO A 121 -9.74 -21.75 3.76
N ASP A 122 -8.84 -22.66 4.11
CA ASP A 122 -8.82 -23.41 5.38
C ASP A 122 -7.90 -22.78 6.44
N GLY A 123 -7.25 -21.66 6.11
CA GLY A 123 -6.31 -20.95 6.98
C GLY A 123 -6.97 -20.06 8.04
N SER A 124 -6.15 -19.20 8.63
CA SER A 124 -6.61 -18.17 9.58
C SER A 124 -7.51 -17.14 8.89
N VAL A 125 -8.16 -16.27 9.68
CA VAL A 125 -9.02 -15.19 9.16
C VAL A 125 -8.30 -14.35 8.11
N THR A 126 -7.09 -13.88 8.39
CA THR A 126 -6.30 -13.11 7.41
C THR A 126 -5.93 -13.92 6.18
N SER A 127 -5.65 -15.22 6.32
CA SER A 127 -5.33 -16.10 5.18
C SER A 127 -6.55 -16.36 4.29
N GLN A 128 -7.74 -16.46 4.87
CA GLN A 128 -9.02 -16.60 4.14
C GLN A 128 -9.39 -15.32 3.39
N ILE A 129 -9.04 -14.14 3.94
CA ILE A 129 -9.18 -12.86 3.23
C ILE A 129 -8.24 -12.86 2.02
N ALA A 130 -6.94 -13.14 2.21
CA ALA A 130 -5.98 -13.20 1.12
C ALA A 130 -6.42 -14.15 -0.01
N ASP A 131 -6.93 -15.33 0.36
CA ASP A 131 -7.45 -16.34 -0.56
C ASP A 131 -8.58 -15.80 -1.46
N TYR A 132 -9.55 -15.11 -0.86
CA TYR A 132 -10.68 -14.55 -1.61
C TYR A 132 -10.22 -13.48 -2.59
N PHE A 133 -9.29 -12.61 -2.18
CA PHE A 133 -8.71 -11.64 -3.10
C PHE A 133 -7.99 -12.33 -4.25
N THR A 134 -7.11 -13.30 -3.95
CA THR A 134 -6.33 -14.00 -4.99
C THR A 134 -7.19 -14.79 -5.97
N ARG A 135 -8.19 -15.55 -5.49
CA ARG A 135 -8.97 -16.47 -6.35
C ARG A 135 -10.28 -15.91 -6.88
N VAL A 136 -10.79 -14.81 -6.31
CA VAL A 136 -12.09 -14.23 -6.70
C VAL A 136 -11.93 -12.82 -7.24
N LEU A 137 -11.36 -11.89 -6.48
CA LEU A 137 -11.32 -10.48 -6.90
C LEU A 137 -10.26 -10.18 -7.97
N VAL A 138 -9.03 -10.65 -7.79
CA VAL A 138 -7.93 -10.41 -8.75
C VAL A 138 -8.22 -10.96 -10.15
N PRO A 139 -8.80 -12.16 -10.33
CA PRO A 139 -9.16 -12.64 -11.66
C PRO A 139 -10.15 -11.74 -12.41
N MET A 140 -10.99 -10.99 -11.69
CA MET A 140 -12.00 -10.10 -12.28
C MET A 140 -11.46 -8.74 -12.72
N CYS A 141 -10.27 -8.31 -12.27
CA CYS A 141 -9.71 -7.01 -12.61
C CYS A 141 -8.71 -7.09 -13.78
N ASP A 142 -8.52 -5.97 -14.45
CA ASP A 142 -7.46 -5.74 -15.44
C ASP A 142 -6.31 -4.94 -14.82
N VAL A 143 -6.67 -3.99 -13.94
CA VAL A 143 -5.74 -3.12 -13.22
C VAL A 143 -6.09 -3.10 -11.73
N ALA A 144 -5.07 -3.06 -10.87
CA ALA A 144 -5.23 -2.97 -9.43
C ALA A 144 -4.38 -1.83 -8.85
N LEU A 145 -4.94 -1.14 -7.87
CA LEU A 145 -4.29 -0.08 -7.11
C LEU A 145 -4.40 -0.41 -5.62
N ASP A 146 -3.27 -0.67 -4.96
CA ASP A 146 -3.23 -0.88 -3.49
C ASP A 146 -2.56 0.29 -2.80
N LEU A 147 -3.31 0.97 -1.92
CA LEU A 147 -2.86 2.20 -1.28
C LEU A 147 -2.28 1.89 0.10
N HIS A 148 -0.95 2.06 0.26
CA HIS A 148 -0.24 1.95 1.54
C HIS A 148 0.30 3.31 2.03
N SER A 149 0.69 3.29 3.31
CA SER A 149 1.46 4.33 4.01
C SER A 149 2.41 3.67 5.01
N GLY A 150 3.26 4.43 5.69
CA GLY A 150 4.21 3.91 6.68
C GLY A 150 3.62 3.32 7.98
N GLY A 151 2.30 3.37 8.16
CA GLY A 151 1.62 2.96 9.38
C GLY A 151 2.11 3.73 10.61
N ARG A 152 1.94 3.18 11.82
CA ARG A 152 2.38 3.85 13.07
C ARG A 152 3.89 3.92 13.25
N THR A 153 4.65 3.12 12.51
CA THR A 153 6.08 2.91 12.76
C THR A 153 6.99 3.68 11.81
N LEU A 154 6.48 4.09 10.65
CA LEU A 154 7.25 4.79 9.62
C LEU A 154 6.52 6.06 9.19
N ASP A 155 7.27 6.96 8.58
CA ASP A 155 6.80 8.17 7.89
C ASP A 155 7.60 8.28 6.59
N ILE A 156 6.89 8.36 5.46
CA ILE A 156 7.44 8.13 4.12
C ILE A 156 7.01 9.28 3.21
N VAL A 157 7.93 9.77 2.35
CA VAL A 157 7.57 10.76 1.33
C VAL A 157 6.48 10.18 0.44
N PRO A 158 5.45 10.95 0.06
CA PRO A 158 4.40 10.42 -0.79
C PRO A 158 4.93 9.98 -2.16
N PHE A 159 4.87 8.68 -2.46
CA PHE A 159 5.25 8.11 -3.75
C PHE A 159 4.24 7.10 -4.28
N ALA A 160 4.24 6.94 -5.60
CA ALA A 160 3.61 5.81 -6.29
C ALA A 160 4.71 4.93 -6.91
N ALA A 161 4.49 3.63 -6.95
CA ALA A 161 5.50 2.68 -7.39
C ALA A 161 4.93 1.58 -8.28
N ALA A 162 5.83 1.01 -9.07
CA ALA A 162 5.64 -0.21 -9.84
C ALA A 162 6.84 -1.14 -9.63
N HIS A 163 6.70 -2.43 -9.97
CA HIS A 163 7.78 -3.41 -9.82
C HIS A 163 8.51 -3.68 -11.12
N ARG A 164 9.79 -4.05 -11.00
CA ARG A 164 10.51 -4.66 -12.10
C ARG A 164 9.95 -6.06 -12.38
N LEU A 165 9.47 -6.29 -13.60
CA LEU A 165 8.86 -7.55 -14.01
C LEU A 165 9.59 -8.18 -15.21
N ASP A 166 9.38 -9.48 -15.40
CA ASP A 166 9.86 -10.19 -16.59
C ASP A 166 9.03 -9.82 -17.83
N ASP A 167 7.73 -9.58 -17.65
CA ASP A 167 6.84 -9.04 -18.67
C ASP A 167 7.01 -7.51 -18.75
N LEU A 168 7.71 -7.05 -19.79
CA LEU A 168 8.00 -5.64 -20.01
C LEU A 168 6.77 -4.83 -20.44
N GLU A 169 5.71 -5.45 -20.96
CA GLU A 169 4.46 -4.76 -21.25
C GLU A 169 3.71 -4.46 -19.95
N GLN A 170 3.61 -5.46 -19.08
CA GLN A 170 3.03 -5.32 -17.74
C GLN A 170 3.82 -4.31 -16.88
N GLU A 171 5.16 -4.34 -16.92
CA GLU A 171 6.03 -3.36 -16.23
C GLU A 171 5.73 -1.94 -16.72
N ARG A 172 5.69 -1.72 -18.04
CA ARG A 172 5.42 -0.39 -18.62
C ARG A 172 4.02 0.10 -18.29
N ALA A 173 3.01 -0.78 -18.35
CA ALA A 173 1.65 -0.43 -17.97
C ALA A 173 1.56 -0.02 -16.50
N SER A 174 2.26 -0.73 -15.62
CA SER A 174 2.30 -0.44 -14.17
C SER A 174 3.04 0.87 -13.87
N LEU A 175 4.21 1.09 -14.49
CA LEU A 175 4.95 2.34 -14.36
C LEU A 175 4.15 3.53 -14.91
N GLY A 176 3.45 3.36 -16.03
CA GLY A 176 2.55 4.37 -16.58
C GLY A 176 1.46 4.80 -15.58
N GLY A 177 0.85 3.82 -14.90
CA GLY A 177 -0.12 4.08 -13.84
C GLY A 177 0.49 4.76 -12.61
N ALA A 178 1.68 4.34 -12.17
CA ALA A 178 2.38 4.96 -11.05
C ALA A 178 2.73 6.43 -11.33
N VAL A 179 3.21 6.74 -12.54
CA VAL A 179 3.48 8.13 -12.95
C VAL A 179 2.17 8.92 -13.08
N ALA A 180 1.13 8.33 -13.68
CA ALA A 180 -0.16 9.00 -13.84
C ALA A 180 -0.83 9.31 -12.50
N PHE A 181 -0.65 8.47 -11.47
CA PHE A 181 -1.10 8.73 -10.10
C PHE A 181 -0.62 10.11 -9.60
N GLY A 182 0.54 10.58 -10.06
CA GLY A 182 0.94 11.98 -9.82
C GLY A 182 1.26 12.27 -8.35
N ALA A 183 1.89 11.32 -7.66
CA ALA A 183 2.54 11.59 -6.39
C ALA A 183 3.81 12.44 -6.62
N PRO A 184 4.30 13.20 -5.61
CA PRO A 184 5.54 13.97 -5.72
C PRO A 184 6.77 13.12 -6.08
N TYR A 185 6.76 11.84 -5.71
CA TYR A 185 7.82 10.89 -6.04
C TYR A 185 7.26 9.69 -6.81
N ALA A 186 8.09 9.09 -7.65
CA ALA A 186 7.82 7.77 -8.21
C ALA A 186 9.04 6.85 -8.07
N MET A 187 8.78 5.55 -7.94
CA MET A 187 9.81 4.55 -7.70
C MET A 187 9.57 3.29 -8.54
N MET A 188 10.66 2.66 -8.97
CA MET A 188 10.64 1.27 -9.39
C MET A 188 11.17 0.41 -8.25
N MET A 189 10.33 -0.46 -7.73
CA MET A 189 10.68 -1.35 -6.63
C MET A 189 11.26 -2.65 -7.18
N PHE A 190 12.28 -3.18 -6.48
CA PHE A 190 12.80 -4.52 -6.68
C PHE A 190 12.57 -5.34 -5.41
N GLU A 191 11.58 -6.23 -5.44
CA GLU A 191 11.21 -7.02 -4.27
C GLU A 191 12.06 -8.29 -4.16
N LEU A 192 12.89 -8.35 -3.12
CA LEU A 192 13.82 -9.47 -2.88
C LEU A 192 13.12 -10.73 -2.31
N ASP A 193 11.93 -10.59 -1.70
CA ASP A 193 11.11 -11.70 -1.18
C ASP A 193 9.61 -11.50 -1.51
N ALA A 194 9.31 -11.60 -2.80
CA ALA A 194 7.99 -11.33 -3.36
C ALA A 194 6.94 -12.43 -3.06
N THR A 195 7.34 -13.60 -2.53
CA THR A 195 6.52 -14.82 -2.62
C THR A 195 5.18 -14.82 -1.85
N ARG A 196 4.94 -13.86 -0.94
CA ARG A 196 3.74 -13.81 -0.08
C ARG A 196 3.02 -12.47 -0.03
N LEU A 197 3.29 -11.62 -1.00
CA LEU A 197 2.78 -10.26 -1.07
C LEU A 197 1.52 -10.17 -1.95
N TYR A 198 0.71 -9.14 -1.72
CA TYR A 198 -0.46 -8.88 -2.57
C TYR A 198 -0.05 -8.52 -4.00
N ASP A 199 0.97 -7.68 -4.14
CA ASP A 199 1.56 -7.29 -5.44
C ASP A 199 1.81 -8.50 -6.33
N THR A 200 2.47 -9.52 -5.79
CA THR A 200 2.88 -10.72 -6.51
C THR A 200 1.68 -11.59 -6.84
N ALA A 201 0.67 -11.64 -5.97
CA ALA A 201 -0.57 -12.35 -6.26
C ALA A 201 -1.36 -11.69 -7.40
N VAL A 202 -1.23 -10.37 -7.59
CA VAL A 202 -1.82 -9.63 -8.71
C VAL A 202 -0.97 -9.80 -9.98
N GLU A 203 0.32 -9.51 -9.89
CA GLU A 203 1.24 -9.48 -11.01
C GLU A 203 1.45 -10.86 -11.64
N SER A 204 1.55 -11.93 -10.81
CA SER A 204 1.67 -13.31 -11.30
C SER A 204 0.43 -13.81 -12.05
N GLN A 205 -0.71 -13.12 -11.93
CA GLN A 205 -1.92 -13.36 -12.72
C GLN A 205 -1.99 -12.50 -13.99
N GLY A 206 -0.88 -11.82 -14.34
CA GLY A 206 -0.76 -10.99 -15.54
C GLY A 206 -1.53 -9.66 -15.46
N LYS A 207 -1.86 -9.20 -14.25
CA LYS A 207 -2.62 -7.96 -14.03
C LYS A 207 -1.69 -6.78 -13.80
N THR A 208 -2.07 -5.60 -14.27
CA THR A 208 -1.31 -4.37 -14.00
C THR A 208 -1.50 -3.98 -12.53
N PHE A 209 -0.42 -3.66 -11.83
CA PHE A 209 -0.45 -3.34 -10.40
C PHE A 209 0.29 -2.04 -10.11
N VAL A 210 -0.35 -1.16 -9.35
CA VAL A 210 0.26 0.08 -8.83
C VAL A 210 0.10 0.08 -7.33
N THR A 211 1.16 0.46 -6.62
CA THR A 211 1.14 0.64 -5.17
C THR A 211 1.62 2.03 -4.79
N THR A 212 1.43 2.42 -3.53
CA THR A 212 1.82 3.74 -3.03
C THR A 212 2.39 3.65 -1.62
N GLU A 213 3.17 4.64 -1.24
CA GLU A 213 3.39 5.00 0.16
C GLU A 213 3.04 6.48 0.32
N LEU A 214 2.03 6.83 1.12
CA LEU A 214 1.43 8.18 1.07
C LEU A 214 1.63 9.01 2.35
N GLY A 215 2.49 8.56 3.25
CA GLY A 215 2.77 9.21 4.53
C GLY A 215 3.08 8.20 5.62
N GLY A 216 2.56 8.43 6.84
CA GLY A 216 2.71 7.51 7.95
C GLY A 216 2.42 8.13 9.32
N GLY A 217 2.98 7.53 10.36
CA GLY A 217 2.75 7.89 11.77
C GLY A 217 1.41 7.45 12.36
N GLY A 218 0.64 6.64 11.64
CA GLY A 218 -0.71 6.24 12.07
C GLY A 218 -1.68 7.42 12.07
N THR A 219 -1.52 8.32 11.12
CA THR A 219 -2.40 9.46 10.86
C THR A 219 -2.37 9.78 9.37
N SER A 220 -3.21 10.71 8.93
CA SER A 220 -3.08 11.38 7.64
C SER A 220 -3.10 12.89 7.81
N THR A 221 -2.78 13.62 6.74
CA THR A 221 -2.85 15.09 6.70
C THR A 221 -3.75 15.55 5.55
N PRO A 222 -4.22 16.81 5.55
CA PRO A 222 -4.93 17.35 4.39
C PRO A 222 -4.11 17.26 3.09
N ALA A 223 -2.78 17.41 3.17
CA ALA A 223 -1.90 17.32 2.02
C ALA A 223 -1.78 15.87 1.49
N SER A 224 -1.56 14.88 2.36
CA SER A 224 -1.47 13.48 1.94
C SER A 224 -2.81 12.98 1.38
N LEU A 225 -3.94 13.40 1.95
CA LEU A 225 -5.27 13.09 1.41
C LEU A 225 -5.52 13.73 0.05
N ALA A 226 -5.11 14.99 -0.17
CA ALA A 226 -5.24 15.63 -1.48
C ALA A 226 -4.43 14.88 -2.57
N ILE A 227 -3.22 14.43 -2.24
CA ILE A 227 -2.41 13.57 -3.13
C ILE A 227 -3.14 12.26 -3.42
N SER A 228 -3.67 11.61 -2.39
CA SER A 228 -4.37 10.32 -2.49
C SER A 228 -5.62 10.40 -3.37
N GLU A 229 -6.47 11.40 -3.14
CA GLU A 229 -7.73 11.59 -3.88
C GLU A 229 -7.47 11.93 -5.35
N ARG A 230 -6.51 12.83 -5.61
CA ARG A 230 -6.09 13.14 -6.98
C ARG A 230 -5.50 11.91 -7.67
N GLY A 231 -4.65 11.16 -6.99
CA GLY A 231 -3.98 10.01 -7.58
C GLY A 231 -4.91 8.86 -7.90
N VAL A 232 -5.87 8.56 -7.03
CA VAL A 232 -6.93 7.58 -7.32
C VAL A 232 -7.76 8.03 -8.54
N ARG A 233 -8.13 9.30 -8.63
CA ARG A 233 -8.85 9.84 -9.80
C ARG A 233 -8.01 9.70 -11.08
N ASN A 234 -6.75 10.12 -11.05
CA ASN A 234 -5.86 10.04 -12.19
C ASN A 234 -5.60 8.60 -12.64
N PHE A 235 -5.49 7.65 -11.71
CA PHE A 235 -5.38 6.23 -12.01
C PHE A 235 -6.59 5.73 -12.81
N LEU A 236 -7.81 6.10 -12.39
CA LEU A 236 -9.03 5.74 -13.12
C LEU A 236 -9.08 6.35 -14.53
N ILE A 237 -8.65 7.61 -14.69
CA ILE A 237 -8.57 8.27 -16.00
C ILE A 237 -7.53 7.59 -16.89
N HIS A 238 -6.34 7.32 -16.35
CA HIS A 238 -5.23 6.75 -17.10
C HIS A 238 -5.60 5.41 -17.76
N TYR A 239 -6.36 4.58 -17.05
CA TYR A 239 -6.84 3.29 -17.57
C TYR A 239 -8.23 3.37 -18.22
N GLY A 240 -8.77 4.58 -18.45
CA GLY A 240 -10.00 4.78 -19.21
C GLY A 240 -11.29 4.37 -18.49
N LEU A 241 -11.28 4.29 -17.16
CA LEU A 241 -12.45 3.95 -16.35
C LEU A 241 -13.39 5.13 -16.13
N ILE A 242 -12.87 6.36 -16.18
CA ILE A 242 -13.65 7.59 -16.10
C ILE A 242 -13.08 8.61 -17.08
N ASP A 243 -13.91 9.56 -17.52
CA ASP A 243 -13.47 10.67 -18.35
C ASP A 243 -12.78 11.76 -17.54
N GLY A 244 -11.77 12.40 -18.13
CA GLY A 244 -11.14 13.59 -17.57
C GLY A 244 -9.72 13.81 -18.06
N GLU A 245 -9.14 14.94 -17.65
CA GLU A 245 -7.72 15.20 -17.81
C GLU A 245 -6.96 14.84 -16.53
N LEU A 246 -5.73 14.36 -16.70
CA LEU A 246 -4.83 14.08 -15.59
C LEU A 246 -4.41 15.39 -14.93
N GLU A 247 -4.57 15.46 -13.61
CA GLU A 247 -4.10 16.60 -12.83
C GLU A 247 -2.66 16.35 -12.36
N SER A 248 -1.75 17.24 -12.71
CA SER A 248 -0.35 17.17 -12.25
C SER A 248 -0.18 17.90 -10.92
N ALA A 249 0.85 17.52 -10.15
CA ALA A 249 1.31 18.35 -9.05
C ALA A 249 1.95 19.64 -9.58
N ASP A 250 1.99 20.70 -8.74
CA ASP A 250 2.62 21.97 -9.09
C ASP A 250 4.14 21.84 -9.28
N GLU A 251 4.75 20.92 -8.52
CA GLU A 251 6.19 20.63 -8.58
C GLU A 251 6.47 19.41 -9.46
N PRO A 252 7.61 19.38 -10.18
CA PRO A 252 8.02 18.21 -10.95
C PRO A 252 8.16 16.97 -10.07
N MET A 253 7.72 15.83 -10.59
CA MET A 253 7.91 14.53 -9.94
C MET A 253 9.40 14.19 -9.85
N ILE A 254 9.82 13.65 -8.71
CA ILE A 254 11.18 13.17 -8.47
C ILE A 254 11.21 11.65 -8.58
N TYR A 255 12.07 11.12 -9.45
CA TYR A 255 12.28 9.68 -9.56
C TYR A 255 13.34 9.23 -8.56
N VAL A 256 13.00 8.20 -7.80
CA VAL A 256 13.89 7.61 -6.81
C VAL A 256 14.06 6.11 -7.04
N ASP A 257 15.25 5.61 -6.73
CA ASP A 257 15.60 4.19 -6.80
C ASP A 257 16.25 3.73 -5.49
N MET A 258 16.09 2.44 -5.19
CA MET A 258 16.65 1.78 -4.01
C MET A 258 17.49 0.57 -4.44
N PRO A 259 18.69 0.81 -5.00
CA PRO A 259 19.42 -0.23 -5.74
C PRO A 259 20.00 -1.33 -4.83
N ASP A 260 20.20 -1.06 -3.54
CA ASP A 260 20.85 -2.00 -2.63
C ASP A 260 20.59 -1.69 -1.15
N ALA A 261 21.07 -2.58 -0.27
CA ALA A 261 20.86 -2.49 1.18
C ALA A 261 21.46 -1.23 1.84
N SER A 262 22.39 -0.52 1.21
CA SER A 262 22.95 0.72 1.75
C SER A 262 21.95 1.87 1.80
N CYS A 263 20.79 1.74 1.15
CA CYS A 263 19.67 2.64 1.35
C CYS A 263 19.15 2.63 2.79
N TYR A 264 19.28 1.50 3.50
CA TYR A 264 18.68 1.31 4.82
C TYR A 264 19.70 1.57 5.92
N VAL A 265 19.34 2.42 6.86
CA VAL A 265 20.10 2.64 8.09
C VAL A 265 19.35 1.99 9.23
N GLN A 266 19.90 0.90 9.75
CA GLN A 266 19.32 0.14 10.85
C GLN A 266 20.03 0.45 12.17
N SER A 267 19.26 0.52 13.24
CA SER A 267 19.80 0.76 14.57
C SER A 267 20.47 -0.50 15.12
N GLU A 268 21.66 -0.33 15.67
CA GLU A 268 22.39 -1.30 16.49
C GLU A 268 22.29 -0.96 17.98
N HIS A 269 21.49 0.06 18.33
CA HIS A 269 21.30 0.54 19.69
C HIS A 269 19.80 0.66 20.02
N ALA A 270 19.47 0.61 21.31
CA ALA A 270 18.14 0.93 21.79
C ALA A 270 18.20 2.25 22.55
N GLY A 271 17.22 3.13 22.36
CA GLY A 271 17.24 4.44 22.98
C GLY A 271 16.20 5.40 22.44
N LEU A 272 16.51 6.69 22.60
CA LEU A 272 15.73 7.80 22.06
C LEU A 272 16.37 8.26 20.74
N LEU A 273 15.60 8.18 19.67
CA LEU A 273 15.94 8.64 18.34
C LEU A 273 15.76 10.17 18.22
N GLU A 274 16.82 10.85 17.82
CA GLU A 274 16.79 12.21 17.26
C GLU A 274 17.13 12.10 15.77
N LEU A 275 16.28 12.62 14.90
CA LEU A 275 16.62 12.79 13.48
C LEU A 275 17.23 14.17 13.26
N THR A 276 18.30 14.24 12.48
CA THR A 276 19.02 15.50 12.18
C THR A 276 18.70 16.05 10.80
N VAL A 277 17.87 15.33 10.04
CA VAL A 277 17.42 15.65 8.68
C VAL A 277 15.90 15.48 8.58
N SER A 278 15.27 16.26 7.72
CA SER A 278 13.83 16.18 7.46
C SER A 278 13.50 15.18 6.35
N LEU A 279 12.29 14.64 6.38
CA LEU A 279 11.77 13.80 5.30
C LEU A 279 11.72 14.61 3.99
N GLY A 280 12.23 14.04 2.90
CA GLY A 280 12.40 14.72 1.60
C GLY A 280 13.67 15.55 1.46
N GLU A 281 14.50 15.68 2.50
CA GLU A 281 15.76 16.42 2.43
C GLU A 281 16.86 15.64 1.70
N MET A 282 17.66 16.36 0.91
CA MET A 282 18.84 15.81 0.23
C MET A 282 20.01 15.66 1.22
N VAL A 283 20.71 14.53 1.15
CA VAL A 283 21.84 14.20 2.02
C VAL A 283 23.06 13.75 1.21
N LYS A 284 24.24 13.96 1.79
CA LYS A 284 25.51 13.44 1.28
C LYS A 284 26.00 12.26 2.09
N GLN A 285 26.71 11.35 1.43
CA GLN A 285 27.38 10.25 2.11
C GLN A 285 28.25 10.80 3.26
N GLY A 286 28.07 10.24 4.45
CA GLY A 286 28.74 10.66 5.68
C GLY A 286 27.98 11.70 6.51
N ASP A 287 26.93 12.33 6.00
CA ASP A 287 26.08 13.22 6.79
C ASP A 287 25.43 12.47 7.95
N VAL A 288 25.30 13.12 9.11
CA VAL A 288 24.58 12.55 10.25
C VAL A 288 23.09 12.59 9.91
N LEU A 289 22.43 11.44 9.96
CA LEU A 289 20.99 11.29 9.73
C LEU A 289 20.22 11.23 11.05
N ALA A 290 20.82 10.58 12.04
CA ALA A 290 20.19 10.33 13.31
C ALA A 290 21.20 10.19 14.45
N ARG A 291 20.72 10.43 15.66
CA ARG A 291 21.41 10.15 16.91
C ARG A 291 20.53 9.29 17.80
N ILE A 292 21.14 8.34 18.49
CA ILE A 292 20.46 7.50 19.48
C ILE A 292 21.04 7.79 20.86
N TYR A 293 20.20 8.32 21.74
CA TYR A 293 20.55 8.63 23.12
C TYR A 293 20.22 7.46 24.04
N ASP A 294 21.16 7.14 24.95
CA ASP A 294 20.93 6.19 26.03
C ASP A 294 19.83 6.74 26.97
N MET A 295 18.79 5.93 27.20
CA MET A 295 17.68 6.28 28.09
C MET A 295 17.86 5.75 29.53
N THR A 296 18.96 5.05 29.80
CA THR A 296 19.26 4.42 31.11
C THR A 296 20.14 5.28 32.01
N ARG A 297 20.79 6.31 31.46
CA ARG A 297 21.68 7.23 32.18
C ARG A 297 21.77 8.58 31.48
N THR A 298 22.24 9.59 32.20
CA THR A 298 22.57 10.91 31.65
C THR A 298 24.08 11.08 31.50
N GLY A 299 24.52 11.93 30.57
CA GLY A 299 25.94 12.31 30.39
C GLY A 299 26.76 11.37 29.50
N ALA A 300 26.12 10.40 28.85
CA ALA A 300 26.71 9.64 27.76
C ALA A 300 26.51 10.37 26.43
N ASP A 301 27.51 10.36 25.56
CA ASP A 301 27.38 10.87 24.20
C ASP A 301 26.44 9.95 23.38
N PRO A 302 25.58 10.51 22.51
CA PRO A 302 24.73 9.70 21.65
C PRO A 302 25.53 9.00 20.56
N VAL A 303 24.99 7.89 20.05
CA VAL A 303 25.57 7.21 18.89
C VAL A 303 25.03 7.83 17.61
N GLU A 304 25.92 8.25 16.72
CA GLU A 304 25.54 8.83 15.43
C GLU A 304 25.40 7.77 14.34
N TYR A 305 24.34 7.91 13.54
CA TYR A 305 24.08 7.13 12.35
C TYR A 305 24.22 8.03 11.14
N ARG A 306 25.03 7.60 10.16
CA ARG A 306 25.41 8.41 9.00
C ARG A 306 24.91 7.81 7.70
N ALA A 307 24.61 8.67 6.74
CA ALA A 307 24.23 8.29 5.39
C ALA A 307 25.34 7.46 4.75
N GLN A 308 25.00 6.30 4.18
CA GLN A 308 25.94 5.43 3.48
C GLN A 308 26.05 5.77 1.99
N ARG A 309 25.21 6.69 1.50
CA ARG A 309 25.18 7.16 0.11
C ARG A 309 24.66 8.60 0.02
N ASP A 310 24.88 9.23 -1.13
CA ASP A 310 24.18 10.45 -1.53
C ASP A 310 22.73 10.12 -1.89
N GLY A 311 21.79 11.00 -1.59
CA GLY A 311 20.39 10.77 -1.96
C GLY A 311 19.40 11.70 -1.27
N VAL A 312 18.16 11.23 -1.18
CA VAL A 312 17.05 11.89 -0.48
C VAL A 312 16.54 10.99 0.64
N LEU A 313 16.24 11.55 1.82
CA LEU A 313 15.59 10.82 2.90
C LEU A 313 14.12 10.55 2.55
N ILE A 314 13.82 9.32 2.11
CA ILE A 314 12.47 8.95 1.65
C ILE A 314 11.61 8.32 2.73
N ALA A 315 12.21 7.71 3.75
CA ALA A 315 11.48 7.12 4.86
C ALA A 315 12.27 7.25 6.15
N ARG A 316 11.55 7.33 7.27
CA ARG A 316 12.12 7.40 8.61
C ARG A 316 11.28 6.64 9.60
N ARG A 317 11.90 6.20 10.69
CA ARG A 317 11.15 5.73 11.85
C ARG A 317 10.33 6.88 12.43
N PHE A 318 9.05 6.63 12.69
CA PHE A 318 8.17 7.62 13.29
C PHE A 318 8.24 7.64 14.83
N PRO A 319 8.19 6.50 15.56
CA PRO A 319 8.32 6.52 17.01
C PRO A 319 9.74 6.93 17.46
N ALA A 320 9.80 7.89 18.38
CA ALA A 320 11.08 8.34 18.96
C ALA A 320 11.80 7.22 19.75
N LYS A 321 11.08 6.23 20.28
CA LYS A 321 11.72 5.07 20.92
C LYS A 321 12.15 4.07 19.85
N VAL A 322 13.42 3.72 19.84
CA VAL A 322 14.03 2.77 18.89
C VAL A 322 14.62 1.57 19.61
N GLY A 323 14.50 0.38 19.01
CA GLY A 323 15.17 -0.84 19.42
C GLY A 323 16.28 -1.25 18.46
N MET A 324 17.08 -2.24 18.85
CA MET A 324 18.07 -2.85 17.96
C MET A 324 17.33 -3.56 16.81
N GLY A 325 17.79 -3.34 15.58
CA GLY A 325 17.22 -3.88 14.34
C GLY A 325 16.14 -3.00 13.70
N ASP A 326 15.67 -1.95 14.37
CA ASP A 326 14.72 -1.00 13.75
C ASP A 326 15.41 -0.21 12.63
N THR A 327 14.79 -0.16 11.45
CA THR A 327 15.17 0.79 10.39
C THR A 327 14.81 2.21 10.84
N ILE A 328 15.81 3.10 10.93
CA ILE A 328 15.64 4.48 11.40
C ILE A 328 15.53 5.51 10.28
N ALA A 329 16.20 5.26 9.15
CA ALA A 329 16.22 6.13 7.99
C ALA A 329 16.42 5.30 6.72
N VAL A 330 15.81 5.73 5.63
CA VAL A 330 16.00 5.19 4.29
C VAL A 330 16.37 6.32 3.34
N VAL A 331 17.56 6.23 2.74
CA VAL A 331 18.06 7.20 1.77
C VAL A 331 18.03 6.56 0.38
N ALA A 332 17.20 7.12 -0.51
CA ALA A 332 17.09 6.65 -1.89
C ALA A 332 17.94 7.52 -2.84
N GLU A 333 18.36 6.93 -3.94
CA GLU A 333 19.08 7.63 -5.01
C GLU A 333 18.08 8.37 -5.90
N VAL A 334 18.40 9.62 -6.27
CA VAL A 334 17.59 10.37 -7.25
C VAL A 334 18.10 10.02 -8.65
N VAL A 335 17.20 9.52 -9.50
CA VAL A 335 17.52 9.06 -10.86
C VAL A 335 16.86 9.95 -11.91
N GLN A 336 17.40 9.94 -13.13
CA GLN A 336 16.83 10.74 -14.24
C GLN A 336 15.65 10.06 -14.93
N SER A 337 15.57 8.73 -14.84
CA SER A 337 14.50 7.93 -15.45
C SER A 337 14.29 6.65 -14.65
N LEU A 338 13.04 6.18 -14.64
CA LEU A 338 12.64 4.87 -14.13
C LEU A 338 12.54 3.82 -15.24
N GLU A 339 12.64 4.21 -16.52
CA GLU A 339 12.59 3.28 -17.64
C GLU A 339 13.89 2.45 -17.74
N ARG A 340 13.78 1.20 -18.21
CA ARG A 340 14.95 0.42 -18.61
C ARG A 340 15.55 1.03 -19.88
N ALA A 341 16.88 1.09 -19.92
CA ALA A 341 17.63 1.46 -21.12
C ALA A 341 17.46 0.42 -22.26
#